data_AF-A0A1S8X1Q8-F1
#
_entry.id   AF-A0A1S8X1Q8-F1
#
_cell.length_a   1.000
_cell.length_b   1.000
_cell.length_c   1.000
_cell.angle_alpha   90.00
_cell.angle_beta   90.00
_cell.angle_gamma   90.00
#
_symmetry.space_group_name_H-M   'P 1'
#
loop_
_entity.id
_entity.type
_entity.pdbx_description
1 polymer ?
#
loop_
_entity_poly.entity_id
_entity_poly.type
_entity_poly.pdbx_seq_one_letter_code
_entity_poly.pdbx_strand_id
1 'polypeptide(L)'
;MLTPIFRLEQTDTVLKVIVHAPMAKLSELEICVEDDIFYFTAPPYYLQFNLPGPVFTEEETFKIEFDDGDITIELRKVDRTPYKDLGLITKLLNHTSLLKLPSNPPLIKEIQNEASKQSTKFSSLRWFFFDQYDADSLDENCSPGILLTPPFYGFSGRKSGLFQVDSDLSYVIDLPDPDRVSPERRSTLRIAEEKKKFSAEHYLADFFEPEVWAAAKTTHPAWRGVPSDMEPELTNEERHRLIALAARKLPPAPDEESEEVSLYLGLVDLLLAYVYDYRVREAEEMTESGWNIAKLASTLSWFEVFHNLPQLLTTFYRRALVYPLVRSWKFCVLIRLDVAALLRMKH
;
A
#
# COMPACT_ATOMS: atom_id res chain seq x y z
N MET A 1 -2.80 17.86 -21.53
CA MET A 1 -1.44 17.97 -20.96
C MET A 1 -1.12 16.64 -20.30
N LEU A 2 0.08 16.12 -20.54
CA LEU A 2 0.52 14.82 -20.05
C LEU A 2 1.49 15.01 -18.88
N THR A 3 1.36 14.21 -17.82
CA THR A 3 2.36 14.18 -16.75
C THR A 3 3.52 13.31 -17.20
N PRO A 4 4.73 13.87 -17.40
CA PRO A 4 5.90 13.09 -17.79
C PRO A 4 6.35 12.17 -16.66
N ILE A 5 7.13 11.15 -17.00
CA ILE A 5 7.83 10.33 -16.00
C ILE A 5 8.94 11.19 -15.42
N PHE A 6 9.07 11.20 -14.09
CA PHE A 6 10.14 11.94 -13.42
C PHE A 6 10.74 11.15 -12.27
N ARG A 7 11.99 11.48 -11.92
CA ARG A 7 12.67 10.99 -10.73
C ARG A 7 13.46 12.12 -10.07
N LEU A 8 13.61 12.01 -8.76
CA LEU A 8 14.43 12.92 -7.98
C LEU A 8 15.69 12.19 -7.52
N GLU A 9 16.84 12.79 -7.75
CA GLU A 9 18.12 12.35 -7.21
C GLU A 9 18.70 13.48 -6.37
N GLN A 10 19.53 13.15 -5.39
CA GLN A 10 20.13 14.18 -4.55
C GLN A 10 21.60 13.93 -4.28
N THR A 11 22.33 15.01 -4.10
CA THR A 11 23.64 15.07 -3.48
C THR A 11 23.54 15.90 -2.20
N ASP A 12 24.65 16.10 -1.49
CA ASP A 12 24.69 16.90 -0.26
C ASP A 12 24.28 18.36 -0.47
N THR A 13 24.40 18.87 -1.71
CA THR A 13 24.22 20.29 -2.03
C THR A 13 23.19 20.55 -3.13
N VAL A 14 22.85 19.54 -3.93
CA VAL A 14 22.00 19.70 -5.12
C VAL A 14 20.89 18.65 -5.10
N LEU A 15 19.68 19.05 -5.49
CA LEU A 15 18.56 18.19 -5.83
C LEU A 15 18.42 18.18 -7.36
N LYS A 16 18.53 17.01 -7.98
CA LYS A 16 18.36 16.82 -9.41
C LYS A 16 16.95 16.32 -9.70
N VAL A 17 16.23 17.02 -10.55
CA VAL A 17 14.93 16.62 -11.08
C VAL A 17 15.14 16.14 -12.51
N ILE A 18 14.96 14.85 -12.75
CA ILE A 18 15.12 14.24 -14.07
C ILE A 18 13.73 13.95 -14.62
N VAL A 19 13.39 14.58 -15.74
CA VAL A 19 12.08 14.49 -16.39
C VAL A 19 12.23 13.87 -17.77
N HIS A 20 11.60 12.72 -18.01
CA HIS A 20 11.57 12.07 -19.32
C HIS A 20 10.48 12.70 -20.20
N ALA A 21 10.91 13.50 -21.18
CA ALA A 21 10.02 14.30 -22.02
C ALA A 21 10.53 14.40 -23.47
N PRO A 22 10.55 13.29 -24.24
CA PRO A 22 11.18 13.24 -25.58
C PRO A 22 10.47 14.09 -26.65
N MET A 23 9.21 14.45 -26.43
CA MET A 23 8.41 15.28 -27.34
C MET A 23 8.26 16.73 -26.85
N ALA A 24 9.07 17.14 -25.87
CA ALA A 24 9.00 18.48 -25.30
C ALA A 24 9.43 19.54 -26.31
N LYS A 25 8.64 20.60 -26.45
CA LYS A 25 9.05 21.81 -27.17
C LYS A 25 9.95 22.66 -26.28
N LEU A 26 11.26 22.53 -26.44
CA LEU A 26 12.25 23.28 -25.65
C LEU A 26 12.15 24.80 -25.80
N SER A 27 11.59 25.31 -26.91
CA SER A 27 11.35 26.74 -27.12
C SER A 27 10.29 27.34 -26.18
N GLU A 28 9.43 26.51 -25.62
CA GLU A 28 8.34 26.87 -24.71
C GLU A 28 8.58 26.23 -23.31
N LEU A 29 9.84 25.98 -22.95
CA LEU A 29 10.21 25.43 -21.65
C LEU A 29 10.14 26.54 -20.59
N GLU A 30 9.26 26.35 -19.62
CA GLU A 30 9.14 27.20 -18.44
C GLU A 30 9.33 26.36 -17.17
N ILE A 31 10.28 26.77 -16.34
CA ILE A 31 10.56 26.16 -15.03
C ILE A 31 10.42 27.24 -13.99
N CYS A 32 9.63 26.98 -12.96
CA CYS A 32 9.42 27.90 -11.86
C CYS A 32 9.39 27.13 -10.55
N VAL A 33 9.97 27.70 -9.50
CA VAL A 33 9.83 27.18 -8.14
C VAL A 33 9.20 28.30 -7.31
N GLU A 34 8.05 28.05 -6.71
CA GLU A 34 7.36 29.01 -5.84
C GLU A 34 6.77 28.27 -4.64
N ASP A 35 6.98 28.79 -3.43
CA ASP A 35 6.40 28.24 -2.19
C ASP A 35 6.62 26.72 -2.01
N ASP A 36 7.84 26.23 -2.25
CA ASP A 36 8.21 24.81 -2.23
C ASP A 36 7.47 23.94 -3.28
N ILE A 37 6.90 24.55 -4.31
CA ILE A 37 6.26 23.86 -5.44
C ILE A 37 7.13 24.01 -6.67
N PHE A 38 7.42 22.88 -7.32
CA PHE A 38 8.12 22.85 -8.60
C PHE A 38 7.10 22.81 -9.75
N TYR A 39 7.26 23.73 -10.70
CA TYR A 39 6.48 23.81 -11.92
C TYR A 39 7.37 23.57 -13.13
N PHE A 40 6.93 22.68 -14.01
CA PHE A 40 7.56 22.40 -15.28
C PHE A 40 6.50 22.36 -16.37
N THR A 41 6.65 23.24 -17.36
CA THR A 41 5.79 23.32 -18.53
C THR A 41 6.65 23.21 -19.78
N ALA A 42 6.40 22.19 -20.59
CA ALA A 42 7.01 22.02 -21.89
C ALA A 42 6.05 21.22 -22.79
N PRO A 43 5.19 21.89 -23.59
CA PRO A 43 4.11 21.22 -24.31
C PRO A 43 4.59 20.01 -25.13
N PRO A 44 3.91 18.85 -25.05
CA PRO A 44 2.61 18.60 -24.41
C PRO A 44 2.65 18.27 -22.90
N TYR A 45 3.83 18.34 -22.28
CA TYR A 45 4.07 17.93 -20.89
C TYR A 45 3.82 19.07 -19.89
N TYR A 46 3.25 18.68 -18.76
CA TYR A 46 3.09 19.54 -17.59
C TYR A 46 3.33 18.70 -16.33
N LEU A 47 4.19 19.19 -15.44
CA LEU A 47 4.49 18.56 -14.17
C LEU A 47 4.44 19.62 -13.07
N GLN A 48 3.72 19.29 -12.00
CA GLN A 48 3.66 20.09 -10.79
C GLN A 48 3.77 19.14 -9.60
N PHE A 49 4.69 19.40 -8.67
CA PHE A 49 4.81 18.63 -7.44
C PHE A 49 5.39 19.45 -6.29
N ASN A 50 5.13 19.01 -5.06
CA ASN A 50 5.68 19.62 -3.85
C ASN A 50 7.10 19.11 -3.61
N LEU A 51 8.05 20.03 -3.44
CA LEU A 51 9.42 19.70 -3.11
C LEU A 51 9.51 19.11 -1.69
N PRO A 52 10.40 18.14 -1.47
CA PRO A 52 10.56 17.51 -0.16
C PRO A 52 11.30 18.41 0.86
N GLY A 53 11.89 19.52 0.40
CA GLY A 53 12.60 20.49 1.24
C GLY A 53 12.93 21.78 0.50
N PRO A 54 13.43 22.80 1.22
CA PRO A 54 13.60 24.16 0.70
C PRO A 54 14.80 24.26 -0.25
N VAL A 55 14.55 24.74 -1.47
CA VAL A 55 15.57 24.99 -2.51
C VAL A 55 15.67 26.48 -2.81
N PHE A 56 16.80 26.92 -3.36
CA PHE A 56 16.94 28.30 -3.81
C PHE A 56 16.05 28.57 -5.01
N THR A 57 15.29 29.66 -4.95
CA THR A 57 14.25 30.06 -5.92
C THR A 57 14.81 30.83 -7.12
N GLU A 58 16.04 31.32 -7.05
CA GLU A 58 16.63 32.17 -8.08
C GLU A 58 16.95 31.35 -9.35
N GLU A 59 16.36 31.73 -10.49
CA GLU A 59 16.51 31.03 -11.78
C GLU A 59 17.97 30.90 -12.23
N GLU A 60 18.84 31.84 -11.86
CA GLU A 60 20.28 31.80 -12.16
C GLU A 60 21.01 30.61 -11.51
N THR A 61 20.35 29.95 -10.55
CA THR A 61 20.90 28.81 -9.83
C THR A 61 20.61 27.48 -10.53
N PHE A 62 19.65 27.45 -11.46
CA PHE A 62 19.25 26.23 -12.14
C PHE A 62 20.24 25.89 -13.26
N LYS A 63 20.70 24.64 -13.27
CA LYS A 63 21.41 24.09 -14.44
C LYS A 63 20.51 23.08 -15.13
N ILE A 64 20.39 23.20 -16.44
CA ILE A 64 19.54 22.34 -17.25
C ILE A 64 20.42 21.61 -18.26
N GLU A 65 20.39 20.29 -18.22
CA GLU A 65 21.07 19.40 -19.15
C GLU A 65 20.04 18.57 -19.92
N PHE A 66 20.28 18.40 -21.22
CA PHE A 66 19.41 17.64 -22.11
C PHE A 66 20.19 16.45 -22.64
N ASP A 67 19.70 15.24 -22.39
CA ASP A 67 20.31 14.01 -22.88
C ASP A 67 19.23 13.02 -23.31
N ASP A 68 19.28 12.57 -24.57
CA ASP A 68 18.41 11.54 -25.15
C ASP A 68 16.90 11.58 -24.77
N GLY A 69 16.32 12.78 -24.67
CA GLY A 69 14.91 12.97 -24.31
C GLY A 69 14.62 13.13 -22.81
N ASP A 70 15.64 13.01 -21.95
CA ASP A 70 15.61 13.38 -20.54
C ASP A 70 16.09 14.82 -20.33
N ILE A 71 15.36 15.53 -19.48
CA ILE A 71 15.66 16.90 -19.06
C ILE A 71 16.07 16.83 -17.60
N THR A 72 17.33 17.11 -17.32
CA THR A 72 17.88 17.13 -15.95
C THR A 72 17.95 18.57 -15.46
N ILE A 73 17.21 18.88 -14.40
CA ILE A 73 17.22 20.19 -13.73
C ILE A 73 17.94 20.06 -12.38
N GLU A 74 19.04 20.77 -12.22
CA GLU A 74 19.78 20.85 -10.95
C GLU A 74 19.32 22.05 -10.11
N LEU A 75 18.75 21.80 -8.94
CA LEU A 75 18.31 22.78 -7.96
C LEU A 75 19.28 22.80 -6.76
N ARG A 76 19.79 23.96 -6.35
CA ARG A 76 20.61 24.04 -5.13
C ARG A 76 19.75 23.99 -3.88
N LYS A 77 20.15 23.16 -2.92
CA LYS A 77 19.50 23.05 -1.62
C LYS A 77 19.87 24.23 -0.73
N VAL A 78 18.90 24.74 0.04
CA VAL A 78 19.16 25.73 1.11
C VAL A 78 19.85 25.04 2.28
N ASP A 79 19.33 23.88 2.68
CA ASP A 79 19.87 23.06 3.74
C ASP A 79 20.74 21.93 3.18
N ARG A 80 21.89 21.67 3.81
CA ARG A 80 22.78 20.55 3.43
C ARG A 80 22.30 19.20 3.97
N THR A 81 21.01 19.08 4.26
CA THR A 81 20.41 17.85 4.76
C THR A 81 19.91 16.99 3.59
N PRO A 82 19.98 15.66 3.70
CA PRO A 82 19.33 14.79 2.75
C PRO A 82 17.82 14.91 2.92
N TYR A 83 17.12 15.16 1.82
CA TYR A 83 15.67 15.16 1.78
C TYR A 83 15.18 13.72 1.77
N LYS A 84 14.10 13.44 2.51
CA LYS A 84 13.49 12.12 2.60
C LYS A 84 12.38 11.96 1.57
N ASP A 85 11.95 10.72 1.35
CA ASP A 85 10.76 10.38 0.57
C ASP A 85 10.83 10.76 -0.93
N LEU A 86 12.04 10.83 -1.50
CA LEU A 86 12.24 11.17 -2.92
C LEU A 86 11.54 10.19 -3.87
N GLY A 87 11.47 8.91 -3.47
CA GLY A 87 10.78 7.86 -4.22
C GLY A 87 9.26 7.84 -4.05
N LEU A 88 8.69 8.60 -3.10
CA LEU A 88 7.24 8.61 -2.84
C LEU A 88 6.52 9.56 -3.81
N ILE A 89 6.49 9.18 -5.09
CA ILE A 89 5.87 9.97 -6.19
C ILE A 89 4.43 10.39 -5.86
N THR A 90 3.65 9.51 -5.24
CA THR A 90 2.27 9.83 -4.84
C THR A 90 2.21 10.92 -3.78
N LYS A 91 3.17 11.00 -2.87
CA LYS A 91 3.28 12.07 -1.87
C LYS A 91 3.70 13.40 -2.50
N LEU A 92 4.60 13.35 -3.49
CA LEU A 92 5.09 14.54 -4.20
C LEU A 92 4.00 15.16 -5.09
N LEU A 93 3.27 14.33 -5.83
CA LEU A 93 2.22 14.77 -6.77
C LEU A 93 0.90 15.11 -6.09
N ASN A 94 0.56 14.44 -4.97
CA ASN A 94 -0.63 14.82 -4.23
C ASN A 94 -0.39 16.20 -3.66
N HIS A 95 -1.05 17.18 -4.25
CA HIS A 95 -1.15 18.50 -3.65
C HIS A 95 -1.61 18.27 -2.21
N THR A 96 -0.70 18.47 -1.26
CA THR A 96 -1.08 18.94 0.05
C THR A 96 -1.82 20.25 -0.25
N SER A 97 -3.12 20.12 -0.50
CA SER A 97 -4.07 21.09 -0.04
C SER A 97 -3.89 21.07 1.47
N LEU A 98 -2.80 21.68 1.95
CA LEU A 98 -2.74 22.26 3.26
C LEU A 98 -3.97 23.14 3.27
N LEU A 99 -5.04 22.60 3.83
CA LEU A 99 -6.09 23.34 4.49
C LEU A 99 -6.30 24.70 3.81
N LYS A 100 -6.85 24.71 2.59
CA LYS A 100 -7.76 25.82 2.27
C LYS A 100 -8.92 25.60 3.22
N LEU A 101 -8.75 26.14 4.44
CA LEU A 101 -9.84 26.46 5.32
C LEU A 101 -10.89 27.08 4.39
N PRO A 102 -12.11 26.56 4.31
CA PRO A 102 -13.13 27.19 3.49
C PRO A 102 -13.13 28.68 3.84
N SER A 103 -13.06 29.55 2.83
CA SER A 103 -12.99 31.01 2.96
C SER A 103 -14.19 31.64 3.70
N ASN A 104 -15.04 30.81 4.31
CA ASN A 104 -16.00 31.15 5.34
C ASN A 104 -15.90 30.10 6.46
N PRO A 105 -15.25 30.38 7.61
CA PRO A 105 -15.45 29.56 8.78
C PRO A 105 -16.92 29.71 9.25
N PRO A 106 -17.63 28.63 9.60
CA PRO A 106 -18.92 28.76 10.28
C PRO A 106 -18.71 29.56 11.58
N LEU A 107 -19.60 30.52 11.83
CA LEU A 107 -19.49 31.58 12.84
C LEU A 107 -19.41 31.10 14.30
N ILE A 108 -19.51 29.79 14.54
CA ILE A 108 -19.46 29.18 15.87
C ILE A 108 -18.52 27.96 15.80
N LYS A 109 -17.37 28.08 16.46
CA LYS A 109 -16.51 26.96 16.86
C LYS A 109 -16.62 26.83 18.36
N GLU A 110 -17.09 25.68 18.84
CA GLU A 110 -16.90 25.29 20.24
C GLU A 110 -15.40 25.15 20.50
N ILE A 111 -14.90 25.91 21.48
CA ILE A 111 -13.48 25.96 21.83
C ILE A 111 -13.13 24.66 22.56
N GLN A 112 -12.64 23.67 21.83
CA GLN A 112 -11.80 22.63 22.42
C GLN A 112 -10.33 23.02 22.25
N ASN A 113 -9.66 23.12 23.38
CA ASN A 113 -8.31 23.62 23.57
C ASN A 113 -7.31 22.71 22.82
N GLU A 114 -6.87 23.09 21.63
CA GLU A 114 -5.81 22.37 20.91
C GLU A 114 -4.43 22.83 21.38
N ALA A 115 -3.98 22.23 22.48
CA ALA A 115 -2.55 22.13 22.74
C ALA A 115 -1.94 21.19 21.69
N SER A 116 -1.01 21.72 20.89
CA SER A 116 0.01 21.03 20.10
C SER A 116 0.02 19.50 20.22
N LYS A 117 -0.74 18.80 19.36
CA LYS A 117 -0.65 17.35 19.19
C LYS A 117 0.61 17.01 18.40
N GLN A 118 1.75 17.01 19.07
CA GLN A 118 2.91 16.26 18.60
C GLN A 118 2.55 14.78 18.56
N SER A 119 2.91 14.14 17.46
CA SER A 119 2.53 12.79 17.04
C SER A 119 3.16 11.69 17.91
N THR A 120 2.53 11.35 19.03
CA THR A 120 2.74 10.08 19.73
C THR A 120 1.51 9.19 19.55
N LYS A 121 1.19 8.84 18.29
CA LYS A 121 -0.04 8.12 17.90
C LYS A 121 0.00 6.58 18.06
N PHE A 122 1.08 5.99 18.60
CA PHE A 122 1.23 4.52 18.71
C PHE A 122 1.42 4.03 20.16
N SER A 123 0.74 4.63 21.13
CA SER A 123 0.95 4.30 22.54
C SER A 123 0.42 2.92 22.94
N SER A 124 -0.46 2.30 22.15
CA SER A 124 -1.13 1.06 22.51
C SER A 124 -0.74 -0.09 21.57
N LEU A 125 0.28 -0.86 21.95
CA LEU A 125 0.63 -2.13 21.30
C LEU A 125 -0.40 -3.26 21.57
N ARG A 126 -1.62 -2.92 22.01
CA ARG A 126 -2.67 -3.91 22.35
C ARG A 126 -3.03 -4.82 21.18
N TRP A 127 -2.99 -4.28 19.96
CA TRP A 127 -3.25 -5.05 18.74
C TRP A 127 -2.18 -6.10 18.41
N PHE A 128 -1.02 -6.11 19.09
CA PHE A 128 -0.04 -7.21 18.99
C PHE A 128 -0.44 -8.44 19.79
N PHE A 129 -1.31 -8.28 20.79
CA PHE A 129 -1.71 -9.33 21.69
C PHE A 129 -3.09 -9.86 21.34
N PHE A 130 -3.34 -11.10 21.75
CA PHE A 130 -4.68 -11.68 21.78
C PHE A 130 -5.39 -11.14 23.03
N ASP A 131 -5.45 -9.82 23.20
CA ASP A 131 -6.38 -9.27 24.19
C ASP A 131 -7.75 -9.58 23.61
N GLN A 132 -8.44 -10.54 24.24
CA GLN A 132 -9.71 -11.16 23.82
C GLN A 132 -10.52 -10.23 22.92
N TYR A 133 -10.28 -10.31 21.61
CA TYR A 133 -11.26 -9.85 20.64
C TYR A 133 -12.33 -10.90 20.79
N ASP A 134 -13.33 -10.55 21.59
CA ASP A 134 -14.36 -11.42 22.12
C ASP A 134 -15.30 -11.77 20.96
N ALA A 135 -14.78 -12.50 19.96
CA ALA A 135 -15.55 -13.07 18.87
C ALA A 135 -16.58 -14.07 19.41
N ASP A 136 -16.35 -14.59 20.61
CA ASP A 136 -17.28 -15.43 21.38
C ASP A 136 -18.35 -14.62 22.14
N SER A 137 -18.24 -13.28 22.20
CA SER A 137 -19.31 -12.39 22.68
C SER A 137 -20.28 -11.97 21.58
N LEU A 138 -20.10 -12.48 20.35
CA LEU A 138 -21.15 -12.44 19.36
C LEU A 138 -22.24 -13.39 19.83
N ASP A 139 -23.34 -12.83 20.34
CA ASP A 139 -24.56 -13.57 20.64
C ASP A 139 -24.79 -14.63 19.54
N GLU A 140 -24.79 -15.91 19.93
CA GLU A 140 -25.21 -17.02 19.05
C GLU A 140 -26.65 -16.80 18.51
N ASN A 141 -27.36 -15.80 19.05
CA ASN A 141 -28.67 -15.33 18.65
C ASN A 141 -28.68 -14.09 17.73
N CYS A 142 -27.61 -13.84 16.96
CA CYS A 142 -27.71 -12.90 15.83
C CYS A 142 -28.58 -13.54 14.73
N SER A 143 -29.89 -13.41 14.90
CA SER A 143 -30.90 -13.58 13.84
C SER A 143 -30.40 -12.87 12.58
N PRO A 144 -30.80 -13.25 11.35
CA PRO A 144 -30.51 -12.46 10.17
C PRO A 144 -31.20 -11.09 10.34
N GLY A 145 -30.51 -10.16 10.99
CA GLY A 145 -30.96 -8.80 11.21
C GLY A 145 -31.17 -8.21 9.84
N ILE A 146 -32.34 -7.60 9.63
CA ILE A 146 -32.61 -6.87 8.41
C ILE A 146 -31.54 -5.77 8.34
N LEU A 147 -30.59 -5.92 7.42
CA LEU A 147 -29.60 -4.90 7.10
C LEU A 147 -30.37 -3.69 6.57
N LEU A 148 -30.52 -2.67 7.42
CA LEU A 148 -31.18 -1.39 7.08
C LEU A 148 -30.41 -0.64 6.00
N THR A 149 -29.10 -0.87 5.91
CA THR A 149 -28.19 -0.34 4.90
C THR A 149 -27.31 -1.47 4.35
N PRO A 150 -26.96 -1.42 3.05
CA PRO A 150 -26.07 -2.43 2.49
C PRO A 150 -24.70 -2.35 3.15
N PRO A 151 -24.03 -3.50 3.42
CA PRO A 151 -22.74 -3.52 4.05
C PRO A 151 -21.68 -2.90 3.16
N PHE A 152 -20.66 -2.33 3.79
CA PHE A 152 -19.52 -1.73 3.11
C PHE A 152 -18.30 -2.65 3.13
N TYR A 153 -17.42 -2.50 2.14
CA TYR A 153 -16.17 -3.24 2.00
C TYR A 153 -15.13 -2.45 1.19
N GLY A 154 -13.95 -3.05 1.03
CA GLY A 154 -12.81 -2.46 0.34
C GLY A 154 -12.09 -1.42 1.19
N PHE A 155 -11.25 -0.61 0.53
CA PHE A 155 -10.40 0.38 1.19
C PHE A 155 -11.22 1.38 2.01
N SER A 156 -10.98 1.43 3.32
CA SER A 156 -11.70 2.25 4.30
C SER A 156 -13.23 2.10 4.24
N GLY A 157 -13.75 0.92 3.87
CA GLY A 157 -15.20 0.68 3.81
C GLY A 157 -15.95 1.59 2.84
N ARG A 158 -15.32 2.01 1.73
CA ARG A 158 -15.91 3.00 0.81
C ARG A 158 -16.79 2.44 -0.29
N LYS A 159 -16.82 1.13 -0.46
CA LYS A 159 -17.54 0.48 -1.55
C LYS A 159 -18.70 -0.34 -0.99
N SER A 160 -19.81 -0.35 -1.73
CA SER A 160 -20.99 -1.17 -1.49
C SER A 160 -21.76 -1.28 -2.81
N GLY A 161 -22.48 -2.38 -3.03
CA GLY A 161 -23.29 -2.61 -4.23
C GLY A 161 -22.54 -3.04 -5.48
N LEU A 162 -21.25 -3.39 -5.38
CA LEU A 162 -20.42 -3.82 -6.51
C LEU A 162 -20.79 -5.21 -7.05
N PHE A 163 -21.40 -6.07 -6.22
CA PHE A 163 -21.72 -7.47 -6.53
C PHE A 163 -23.22 -7.71 -6.71
N GLN A 164 -24.00 -6.65 -6.93
CA GLN A 164 -25.42 -6.75 -7.29
C GLN A 164 -25.62 -7.34 -8.69
N VAL A 165 -24.62 -7.17 -9.55
CA VAL A 165 -24.54 -7.74 -10.90
C VAL A 165 -23.34 -8.67 -10.92
N ASP A 166 -23.50 -9.83 -11.56
CA ASP A 166 -22.39 -10.76 -11.78
C ASP A 166 -21.23 -10.02 -12.48
N SER A 167 -20.10 -9.98 -11.78
CA SER A 167 -18.87 -9.34 -12.21
C SER A 167 -17.78 -10.40 -12.33
N ASP A 168 -16.81 -10.22 -13.22
CA ASP A 168 -15.64 -11.09 -13.31
C ASP A 168 -14.88 -11.17 -11.97
N LEU A 169 -15.05 -10.16 -11.11
CA LEU A 169 -14.51 -10.14 -9.75
C LEU A 169 -15.08 -11.29 -8.89
N SER A 170 -16.29 -11.77 -9.17
CA SER A 170 -16.95 -12.85 -8.43
C SER A 170 -16.18 -14.18 -8.48
N TYR A 171 -15.32 -14.39 -9.49
CA TYR A 171 -14.46 -15.59 -9.55
C TYR A 171 -13.31 -15.57 -8.53
N VAL A 172 -12.89 -14.36 -8.14
CA VAL A 172 -11.75 -14.15 -7.24
C VAL A 172 -12.22 -14.09 -5.78
N ILE A 173 -13.37 -13.43 -5.55
CA ILE A 173 -13.99 -13.29 -4.22
C ILE A 173 -14.54 -14.64 -3.73
N ASP A 174 -14.26 -14.95 -2.47
CA ASP A 174 -14.75 -16.17 -1.79
C ASP A 174 -15.99 -15.90 -0.93
N LEU A 175 -16.20 -14.65 -0.50
CA LEU A 175 -17.36 -14.27 0.32
C LEU A 175 -18.66 -14.42 -0.49
N PRO A 176 -19.61 -15.28 -0.07
CA PRO A 176 -20.91 -15.36 -0.72
C PRO A 176 -21.70 -14.07 -0.48
N ASP A 177 -22.31 -13.55 -1.55
CA ASP A 177 -23.13 -12.32 -1.56
C ASP A 177 -22.53 -11.16 -0.73
N PRO A 178 -21.39 -10.56 -1.15
CA PRO A 178 -20.71 -9.52 -0.38
C PRO A 178 -21.57 -8.31 0.02
N ASP A 179 -22.59 -8.01 -0.79
CA ASP A 179 -23.57 -6.95 -0.56
C ASP A 179 -24.67 -7.30 0.45
N ARG A 180 -24.62 -8.49 1.05
CA ARG A 180 -25.61 -8.97 2.04
C ARG A 180 -24.98 -9.49 3.33
N VAL A 181 -23.65 -9.59 3.39
CA VAL A 181 -22.95 -10.10 4.58
C VAL A 181 -22.30 -8.97 5.36
N SER A 182 -22.71 -8.83 6.63
CA SER A 182 -22.11 -7.87 7.57
C SER A 182 -20.65 -8.20 7.87
N PRO A 183 -19.79 -7.20 8.15
CA PRO A 183 -18.37 -7.42 8.47
C PRO A 183 -18.13 -8.48 9.56
N GLU A 184 -18.92 -8.44 10.64
CA GLU A 184 -18.82 -9.38 11.78
C GLU A 184 -19.01 -10.84 11.37
N ARG A 185 -19.89 -11.10 10.39
CA ARG A 185 -20.22 -12.46 9.95
C ARG A 185 -19.17 -13.03 8.98
N ARG A 186 -18.36 -12.18 8.33
CA ARG A 186 -17.36 -12.60 7.32
C ARG A 186 -16.33 -13.54 7.92
N SER A 187 -15.81 -13.20 9.10
CA SER A 187 -14.84 -14.02 9.84
C SER A 187 -15.37 -15.44 10.13
N THR A 188 -16.62 -15.55 10.63
CA THR A 188 -17.23 -16.85 10.94
C THR A 188 -17.40 -17.72 9.70
N LEU A 189 -17.92 -17.15 8.61
CA LEU A 189 -18.13 -17.86 7.35
C LEU A 189 -16.80 -18.30 6.73
N ARG A 190 -15.80 -17.41 6.74
CA ARG A 190 -14.45 -17.71 6.25
C ARG A 190 -13.82 -18.88 6.98
N ILE A 191 -13.87 -18.88 8.32
CA ILE A 191 -13.30 -19.96 9.13
C ILE A 191 -13.98 -21.30 8.83
N ALA A 192 -15.31 -21.30 8.62
CA ALA A 192 -16.05 -22.50 8.26
C ALA A 192 -15.65 -23.03 6.87
N GLU A 193 -15.53 -22.15 5.88
CA GLU A 193 -15.15 -22.55 4.51
C GLU A 193 -13.69 -23.04 4.43
N GLU A 194 -12.77 -22.40 5.16
CA GLU A 194 -11.38 -22.84 5.26
C GLU A 194 -11.27 -24.22 5.92
N LYS A 195 -12.06 -24.49 6.99
CA LYS A 195 -12.10 -25.83 7.63
C LYS A 195 -12.58 -26.89 6.64
N LYS A 196 -13.56 -26.55 5.81
CA LYS A 196 -14.14 -27.45 4.80
C LYS A 196 -13.15 -27.73 3.65
N LYS A 197 -12.40 -26.73 3.20
CA LYS A 197 -11.44 -26.86 2.07
C LYS A 197 -10.09 -27.45 2.47
N PHE A 198 -9.75 -27.49 3.75
CA PHE A 198 -8.49 -28.06 4.22
C PHE A 198 -8.36 -29.54 3.84
N SER A 199 -7.28 -29.89 3.16
CA SER A 199 -6.93 -31.28 2.84
C SER A 199 -5.72 -31.71 3.65
N ALA A 200 -5.94 -32.62 4.59
CA ALA A 200 -4.88 -33.19 5.41
C ALA A 200 -3.88 -34.00 4.57
N GLU A 201 -4.35 -34.69 3.53
CA GLU A 201 -3.49 -35.49 2.64
C GLU A 201 -2.50 -34.61 1.89
N HIS A 202 -2.97 -33.49 1.31
CA HIS A 202 -2.10 -32.56 0.60
C HIS A 202 -1.08 -31.93 1.56
N TYR A 203 -1.52 -31.50 2.74
CA TYR A 203 -0.62 -30.96 3.76
C TYR A 203 0.47 -31.97 4.16
N LEU A 204 0.11 -33.25 4.33
CA LEU A 204 1.06 -34.30 4.67
C LEU A 204 2.02 -34.60 3.51
N ALA A 205 1.56 -34.56 2.26
CA ALA A 205 2.44 -34.70 1.10
C ALA A 205 3.53 -33.63 1.10
N ASP A 206 3.16 -32.35 1.22
CA ASP A 206 4.14 -31.24 1.28
C ASP A 206 5.06 -31.29 2.52
N PHE A 207 4.62 -31.95 3.59
CA PHE A 207 5.39 -32.16 4.80
C PHE A 207 6.46 -33.24 4.62
N PHE A 208 6.13 -34.34 3.94
CA PHE A 208 7.02 -35.47 3.71
C PHE A 208 7.89 -35.33 2.46
N GLU A 209 7.50 -34.48 1.50
CA GLU A 209 8.21 -34.25 0.24
C GLU A 209 8.68 -32.78 0.10
N PRO A 210 9.54 -32.28 1.01
CA PRO A 210 9.99 -30.88 1.00
C PRO A 210 10.83 -30.50 -0.22
N GLU A 211 11.37 -31.47 -0.95
CA GLU A 211 12.11 -31.29 -2.20
C GLU A 211 11.26 -30.65 -3.31
N VAL A 212 9.95 -30.89 -3.31
CA VAL A 212 9.02 -30.39 -4.35
C VAL A 212 8.96 -28.86 -4.38
N TRP A 213 9.17 -28.21 -3.23
CA TRP A 213 9.16 -26.75 -3.09
C TRP A 213 10.49 -26.19 -2.59
N ALA A 214 11.58 -26.96 -2.73
CA ALA A 214 12.90 -26.55 -2.26
C ALA A 214 13.41 -25.29 -2.96
N ALA A 215 13.13 -25.13 -4.26
CA ALA A 215 13.52 -23.95 -5.03
C ALA A 215 12.87 -22.67 -4.46
N ALA A 216 11.55 -22.66 -4.26
CA ALA A 216 10.81 -21.57 -3.62
C ALA A 216 11.33 -21.21 -2.21
N LYS A 217 11.83 -22.20 -1.46
CA LYS A 217 12.48 -21.99 -0.16
C LYS A 217 13.84 -21.28 -0.29
N THR A 218 14.61 -21.61 -1.32
CA THR A 218 15.93 -21.01 -1.58
C THR A 218 15.86 -19.64 -2.23
N THR A 219 14.78 -19.31 -2.93
CA THR A 219 14.57 -17.97 -3.51
C THR A 219 14.49 -16.93 -2.39
N HIS A 220 15.17 -15.80 -2.53
CA HIS A 220 15.14 -14.73 -1.53
C HIS A 220 14.44 -13.49 -2.12
N PRO A 221 13.56 -12.82 -1.35
CA PRO A 221 13.04 -11.52 -1.75
C PRO A 221 14.15 -10.50 -1.94
N ALA A 222 13.95 -9.56 -2.87
CA ALA A 222 14.99 -8.59 -3.27
C ALA A 222 15.56 -7.76 -2.10
N TRP A 223 14.77 -7.50 -1.05
CA TRP A 223 15.22 -6.75 0.12
C TRP A 223 16.04 -7.56 1.14
N ARG A 224 16.11 -8.89 0.98
CA ARG A 224 16.78 -9.74 1.96
C ARG A 224 18.30 -9.68 1.78
N GLY A 225 19.00 -9.13 2.78
CA GLY A 225 20.46 -8.98 2.75
C GLY A 225 20.94 -7.66 2.14
N VAL A 226 20.02 -6.79 1.73
CA VAL A 226 20.32 -5.42 1.30
C VAL A 226 20.57 -4.54 2.54
N PRO A 227 21.58 -3.66 2.53
CA PRO A 227 21.75 -2.67 3.59
C PRO A 227 20.49 -1.82 3.75
N SER A 228 20.12 -1.50 5.00
CA SER A 228 18.90 -0.72 5.28
C SER A 228 18.88 0.63 4.57
N ASP A 229 20.06 1.20 4.29
CA ASP A 229 20.22 2.57 3.80
C ASP A 229 20.14 2.68 2.27
N MET A 230 19.97 1.56 1.55
CA MET A 230 19.83 1.55 0.09
C MET A 230 18.36 1.68 -0.30
N GLU A 231 17.98 2.80 -0.90
CA GLU A 231 16.66 2.95 -1.52
C GLU A 231 16.56 2.08 -2.79
N PRO A 232 15.43 1.38 -3.00
CA PRO A 232 15.21 0.63 -4.22
C PRO A 232 15.02 1.58 -5.41
N GLU A 233 15.72 1.34 -6.51
CA GLU A 233 15.52 2.09 -7.74
C GLU A 233 14.25 1.60 -8.45
N LEU A 234 13.31 2.52 -8.66
CA LEU A 234 12.09 2.24 -9.42
C LEU A 234 12.40 2.21 -10.92
N THR A 235 11.76 1.29 -11.64
CA THR A 235 11.75 1.28 -13.11
C THR A 235 10.83 2.36 -13.66
N ASN A 236 10.99 2.74 -14.93
CA ASN A 236 10.10 3.73 -15.57
C ASN A 236 8.63 3.28 -15.61
N GLU A 237 8.39 1.97 -15.77
CA GLU A 237 7.05 1.38 -15.71
C GLU A 237 6.42 1.52 -14.32
N GLU A 238 7.18 1.25 -13.25
CA GLU A 238 6.71 1.44 -11.87
C GLU A 238 6.43 2.91 -11.56
N ARG A 239 7.30 3.82 -12.01
CA ARG A 239 7.07 5.27 -11.88
C ARG A 239 5.78 5.68 -12.58
N HIS A 240 5.55 5.21 -13.81
CA HIS A 240 4.32 5.50 -14.53
C HIS A 240 3.07 5.03 -13.77
N ARG A 241 3.10 3.82 -13.19
CA ARG A 241 2.01 3.30 -12.35
C ARG A 241 1.77 4.16 -11.12
N LEU A 242 2.83 4.63 -10.45
CA LEU A 242 2.71 5.50 -9.28
C LEU A 242 2.16 6.89 -9.63
N ILE A 243 2.53 7.45 -10.78
CA ILE A 243 1.95 8.71 -11.29
C ILE A 243 0.45 8.53 -11.55
N ALA A 244 0.06 7.45 -12.23
CA ALA A 244 -1.34 7.13 -12.49
C ALA A 244 -2.13 6.89 -11.19
N LEU A 245 -1.48 6.32 -10.18
CA LEU A 245 -2.06 6.12 -8.85
C LEU A 245 -2.26 7.46 -8.11
N ALA A 246 -1.33 8.40 -8.23
CA ALA A 246 -1.41 9.72 -7.59
C ALA A 246 -2.63 10.53 -8.06
N ALA A 247 -3.08 10.32 -9.31
CA ALA A 247 -4.30 10.97 -9.81
C ALA A 247 -5.58 10.53 -9.06
N ARG A 248 -5.54 9.44 -8.28
CA ARG A 248 -6.68 8.95 -7.51
C ARG A 248 -6.73 9.62 -6.14
N LYS A 249 -7.86 10.26 -5.85
CA LYS A 249 -8.11 10.86 -4.54
C LYS A 249 -8.19 9.78 -3.45
N LEU A 250 -7.23 9.80 -2.54
CA LEU A 250 -7.23 8.96 -1.35
C LEU A 250 -8.31 9.41 -0.35
N PRO A 251 -8.78 8.52 0.53
CA PRO A 251 -9.54 8.91 1.72
C PRO A 251 -8.78 9.91 2.60
N PRO A 252 -9.49 10.69 3.42
CA PRO A 252 -8.83 11.35 4.54
C PRO A 252 -8.21 10.27 5.43
N ALA A 253 -7.16 10.66 6.15
CA ALA A 253 -6.56 9.80 7.16
C ALA A 253 -7.62 9.42 8.21
N PRO A 254 -7.56 8.20 8.76
CA PRO A 254 -8.48 7.79 9.82
C PRO A 254 -8.36 8.71 11.03
N ASP A 255 -9.50 9.03 11.64
CA ASP A 255 -9.57 9.80 12.87
C ASP A 255 -9.36 8.90 14.11
N GLU A 256 -9.74 7.62 14.00
CA GLU A 256 -9.64 6.63 15.07
C GLU A 256 -8.40 5.72 14.94
N GLU A 257 -7.74 5.44 16.07
CA GLU A 257 -6.57 4.54 16.13
C GLU A 257 -6.92 3.10 15.70
N SER A 258 -8.14 2.64 15.98
CA SER A 258 -8.66 1.33 15.57
C SER A 258 -8.69 1.15 14.05
N GLU A 259 -9.11 2.17 13.32
CA GLU A 259 -9.15 2.18 11.86
C GLU A 259 -7.73 2.23 11.28
N GLU A 260 -6.84 3.04 11.86
CA GLU A 260 -5.44 3.12 11.48
C GLU A 260 -4.75 1.75 11.62
N VAL A 261 -4.94 1.07 12.76
CA VAL A 261 -4.44 -0.29 12.98
C VAL A 261 -5.00 -1.26 11.94
N SER A 262 -6.30 -1.18 11.64
CA SER A 262 -6.94 -2.07 10.66
C SER A 262 -6.39 -1.88 9.25
N LEU A 263 -6.06 -0.65 8.85
CA LEU A 263 -5.38 -0.35 7.58
C LEU A 263 -3.98 -0.94 7.53
N TYR A 264 -3.19 -0.79 8.59
CA TYR A 264 -1.85 -1.38 8.67
C TYR A 264 -1.89 -2.90 8.63
N LEU A 265 -2.83 -3.54 9.34
CA LEU A 265 -3.00 -4.99 9.30
C LEU A 265 -3.43 -5.48 7.91
N GLY A 266 -4.31 -4.73 7.21
CA GLY A 266 -4.65 -5.01 5.81
C GLY A 266 -3.43 -4.91 4.87
N LEU A 267 -2.55 -3.95 5.08
CA LEU A 267 -1.28 -3.86 4.35
C LEU A 267 -0.40 -5.09 4.63
N VAL A 268 -0.28 -5.52 5.90
CA VAL A 268 0.49 -6.71 6.26
C VAL A 268 -0.10 -7.98 5.62
N ASP A 269 -1.43 -8.12 5.54
CA ASP A 269 -2.11 -9.23 4.85
C ASP A 269 -1.69 -9.29 3.36
N LEU A 270 -1.72 -8.13 2.68
CA LEU A 270 -1.30 -8.02 1.28
C LEU A 270 0.19 -8.35 1.10
N LEU A 271 1.05 -7.88 2.01
CA LEU A 271 2.49 -8.17 1.97
C LEU A 271 2.76 -9.66 2.17
N LEU A 272 2.08 -10.31 3.12
CA LEU A 272 2.21 -11.76 3.34
C LEU A 272 1.81 -12.55 2.09
N ALA A 273 0.69 -12.19 1.46
CA ALA A 273 0.24 -12.82 0.23
C ALA A 273 1.20 -12.59 -0.95
N TYR A 274 1.67 -11.35 -1.14
CA TYR A 274 2.64 -11.01 -2.19
C TYR A 274 3.97 -11.75 -2.01
N VAL A 275 4.51 -11.79 -0.80
CA VAL A 275 5.80 -12.45 -0.52
C VAL A 275 5.70 -13.96 -0.66
N TYR A 276 4.57 -14.54 -0.24
CA TYR A 276 4.28 -15.94 -0.52
C TYR A 276 4.32 -16.21 -2.02
N ASP A 277 3.58 -15.42 -2.79
CA ASP A 277 3.53 -15.55 -4.24
C ASP A 277 4.92 -15.40 -4.85
N TYR A 278 5.64 -14.31 -4.54
CA TYR A 278 7.01 -14.05 -5.00
C TYR A 278 7.95 -15.26 -4.86
N ARG A 279 7.88 -15.98 -3.73
CA ARG A 279 8.70 -17.17 -3.53
C ARG A 279 8.25 -18.35 -4.38
N VAL A 280 6.95 -18.59 -4.48
CA VAL A 280 6.40 -19.74 -5.22
C VAL A 280 6.68 -19.63 -6.72
N ARG A 281 6.67 -18.42 -7.28
CA ARG A 281 7.06 -18.15 -8.68
C ARG A 281 8.55 -17.90 -8.85
N GLU A 282 9.35 -18.11 -7.81
CA GLU A 282 10.81 -18.03 -7.90
C GLU A 282 11.31 -16.67 -8.45
N ALA A 283 10.62 -15.58 -8.09
CA ALA A 283 10.85 -14.22 -8.58
C ALA A 283 10.51 -13.95 -10.06
N GLU A 284 9.87 -14.88 -10.77
CA GLU A 284 9.39 -14.71 -12.14
C GLU A 284 7.92 -14.26 -12.19
N GLU A 285 7.46 -13.83 -13.36
CA GLU A 285 6.04 -13.50 -13.58
C GLU A 285 5.22 -14.77 -13.82
N MET A 286 4.04 -14.88 -13.18
CA MET A 286 3.11 -15.98 -13.40
C MET A 286 1.67 -15.48 -13.55
N THR A 287 0.89 -16.16 -14.39
CA THR A 287 -0.53 -15.84 -14.64
C THR A 287 -1.39 -16.03 -13.38
N GLU A 288 -1.03 -17.01 -12.54
CA GLU A 288 -1.76 -17.34 -11.32
C GLU A 288 -1.47 -16.40 -10.14
N SER A 289 -0.53 -15.46 -10.28
CA SER A 289 -0.15 -14.52 -9.20
C SER A 289 -1.35 -13.75 -8.65
N GLY A 290 -2.19 -13.20 -9.53
CA GLY A 290 -3.37 -12.45 -9.11
C GLY A 290 -4.33 -13.31 -8.28
N TRP A 291 -4.56 -14.55 -8.71
CA TRP A 291 -5.42 -15.50 -7.99
C TRP A 291 -4.80 -15.92 -6.66
N ASN A 292 -3.51 -16.28 -6.65
CA ASN A 292 -2.79 -16.74 -5.48
C ASN A 292 -2.77 -15.66 -4.39
N ILE A 293 -2.42 -14.42 -4.75
CA ILE A 293 -2.43 -13.28 -3.82
C ILE A 293 -3.84 -13.04 -3.28
N ALA A 294 -4.86 -13.04 -4.14
CA ALA A 294 -6.23 -12.80 -3.70
C ALA A 294 -6.78 -13.91 -2.80
N LYS A 295 -6.42 -15.19 -3.07
CA LYS A 295 -6.78 -16.30 -2.20
C LYS A 295 -6.02 -16.31 -0.89
N LEU A 296 -4.80 -15.80 -0.82
CA LEU A 296 -4.07 -15.71 0.44
C LEU A 296 -4.51 -14.51 1.29
N ALA A 297 -4.67 -13.34 0.68
CA ALA A 297 -5.12 -12.13 1.36
C ALA A 297 -6.64 -12.16 1.58
N SER A 298 -7.05 -12.42 2.82
CA SER A 298 -8.47 -12.39 3.17
C SER A 298 -9.10 -11.00 3.09
N THR A 299 -8.28 -9.93 3.14
CA THR A 299 -8.71 -8.55 2.88
C THR A 299 -9.25 -8.40 1.45
N LEU A 300 -8.76 -9.21 0.50
CA LEU A 300 -9.23 -9.22 -0.89
C LEU A 300 -10.38 -10.22 -1.10
N SER A 301 -10.19 -11.49 -0.75
CA SER A 301 -11.17 -12.55 -1.06
C SER A 301 -12.38 -12.58 -0.14
N TRP A 302 -12.25 -12.10 1.10
CA TRP A 302 -13.31 -12.13 2.12
C TRP A 302 -13.73 -10.75 2.60
N PHE A 303 -13.09 -9.68 2.13
CA PHE A 303 -13.25 -8.32 2.67
C PHE A 303 -13.14 -8.29 4.20
N GLU A 304 -12.21 -9.09 4.72
CA GLU A 304 -11.91 -9.19 6.15
C GLU A 304 -11.30 -7.88 6.65
N VAL A 305 -11.68 -7.47 7.85
CA VAL A 305 -11.07 -6.33 8.55
C VAL A 305 -10.41 -6.89 9.81
N PHE A 306 -9.11 -6.66 9.93
CA PHE A 306 -8.33 -7.18 11.04
C PHE A 306 -8.15 -6.15 12.13
N HIS A 307 -8.22 -6.58 13.38
CA HIS A 307 -8.06 -5.69 14.52
C HIS A 307 -6.87 -6.05 15.41
N ASN A 308 -6.26 -7.22 15.18
CA ASN A 308 -5.06 -7.66 15.87
C ASN A 308 -4.19 -8.55 14.98
N LEU A 309 -2.88 -8.54 15.26
CA LEU A 309 -1.88 -9.28 14.52
C LEU A 309 -2.02 -10.81 14.65
N PRO A 310 -2.33 -11.39 15.83
CA PRO A 310 -2.55 -12.83 15.95
C PRO A 310 -3.68 -13.38 15.04
N GLN A 311 -4.80 -12.67 14.95
CA GLN A 311 -5.93 -13.03 14.07
C GLN A 311 -5.50 -12.98 12.60
N LEU A 312 -4.76 -11.93 12.20
CA LEU A 312 -4.20 -11.80 10.86
C LEU A 312 -3.28 -12.98 10.52
N LEU A 313 -2.28 -13.26 11.37
CA LEU A 313 -1.32 -14.33 11.13
C LEU A 313 -2.00 -15.70 11.13
N THR A 314 -2.92 -15.96 12.04
CA THR A 314 -3.69 -17.22 12.06
C THR A 314 -4.48 -17.39 10.76
N THR A 315 -5.09 -16.30 10.28
CA THR A 315 -5.83 -16.28 9.01
C THR A 315 -4.91 -16.58 7.83
N PHE A 316 -3.81 -15.83 7.68
CA PHE A 316 -2.85 -16.06 6.62
C PHE A 316 -2.32 -17.51 6.62
N TYR A 317 -1.90 -18.03 7.79
CA TYR A 317 -1.38 -19.39 7.89
C TYR A 317 -2.43 -20.43 7.51
N ARG A 318 -3.67 -20.32 8.01
CA ARG A 318 -4.75 -21.23 7.61
C ARG A 318 -4.94 -21.25 6.11
N ARG A 319 -5.00 -20.08 5.48
CA ARG A 319 -5.21 -19.95 4.03
C ARG A 319 -4.03 -20.49 3.22
N ALA A 320 -2.80 -20.20 3.64
CA ALA A 320 -1.58 -20.74 3.03
C ALA A 320 -1.46 -22.26 3.13
N LEU A 321 -2.15 -22.90 4.09
CA LEU A 321 -2.22 -24.35 4.23
C LEU A 321 -3.46 -24.98 3.56
N VAL A 322 -4.34 -24.17 2.97
CA VAL A 322 -5.62 -24.62 2.37
C VAL A 322 -5.64 -24.45 0.86
N TYR A 323 -5.23 -23.28 0.36
CA TYR A 323 -5.46 -22.89 -1.03
C TYR A 323 -4.29 -23.15 -1.98
N PRO A 324 -3.09 -22.62 -1.70
CA PRO A 324 -2.03 -22.55 -2.71
C PRO A 324 -1.38 -23.91 -2.96
N LEU A 325 -0.42 -23.92 -3.90
CA LEU A 325 0.36 -25.09 -4.29
C LEU A 325 1.26 -25.60 -3.15
N VAL A 326 1.87 -24.70 -2.34
CA VAL A 326 2.82 -25.10 -1.28
C VAL A 326 2.19 -24.94 0.10
N ARG A 327 1.68 -26.02 0.69
CA ARG A 327 0.95 -26.04 1.97
C ARG A 327 1.85 -26.45 3.12
N SER A 328 2.86 -25.62 3.39
CA SER A 328 3.89 -25.91 4.41
C SER A 328 3.92 -24.86 5.52
N TRP A 329 3.84 -25.31 6.77
CA TRP A 329 3.97 -24.43 7.94
C TRP A 329 5.35 -23.77 7.99
N LYS A 330 6.41 -24.53 7.66
CA LYS A 330 7.79 -24.03 7.62
C LYS A 330 7.92 -22.91 6.58
N PHE A 331 7.23 -23.05 5.45
CA PHE A 331 7.18 -22.03 4.42
C PHE A 331 6.44 -20.78 4.90
N CYS A 332 5.29 -20.91 5.57
CA CYS A 332 4.57 -19.77 6.17
C CYS A 332 5.44 -18.98 7.16
N VAL A 333 6.23 -19.68 8.00
CA VAL A 333 7.19 -19.03 8.92
C VAL A 333 8.24 -18.24 8.15
N LEU A 334 8.74 -18.77 7.04
CA LEU A 334 9.71 -18.08 6.20
C LEU A 334 9.13 -16.78 5.60
N ILE A 335 7.91 -16.83 5.07
CA ILE A 335 7.19 -15.65 4.56
C ILE A 335 7.04 -14.57 5.63
N ARG A 336 6.59 -14.97 6.83
CA ARG A 336 6.44 -14.03 7.95
C ARG A 336 7.76 -13.36 8.31
N LEU A 337 8.88 -14.10 8.26
CA LEU A 337 10.21 -13.53 8.52
C LEU A 337 10.67 -12.57 7.43
N ASP A 338 10.35 -12.84 6.17
CA ASP A 338 10.66 -11.94 5.05
C ASP A 338 9.88 -10.63 5.12
N VAL A 339 8.59 -10.70 5.43
CA VAL A 339 7.76 -9.50 5.64
C VAL A 339 8.25 -8.72 6.86
N ALA A 340 8.61 -9.40 7.94
CA ALA A 340 9.19 -8.74 9.10
C ALA A 340 10.54 -8.08 8.79
N ALA A 341 11.35 -8.66 7.89
CA ALA A 341 12.59 -8.05 7.44
C ALA A 341 12.32 -6.79 6.61
N LEU A 342 11.34 -6.83 5.69
CA LEU A 342 10.92 -5.67 4.91
C LEU A 342 10.48 -4.52 5.80
N LEU A 343 9.60 -4.78 6.77
CA LEU A 343 9.06 -3.76 7.68
C LEU A 343 10.09 -3.20 8.67
N ARG A 344 11.24 -3.84 8.84
CA ARG A 344 12.34 -3.36 9.69
C ARG A 344 13.34 -2.48 8.95
N MET A 345 13.27 -2.40 7.62
CA MET A 345 14.10 -1.49 6.86
C MET A 345 13.79 -0.07 7.28
N LYS A 346 14.81 0.64 7.76
CA LYS A 346 14.74 2.07 8.02
C LYS A 346 14.99 2.78 6.71
N HIS A 347 14.02 3.57 6.27
CA HIS A 347 14.16 4.55 5.20
C HIS A 347 14.26 5.96 5.80
#